data_AF-A0AAE9FE24-F1
#
_entry.id   AF-A0AAE9FE24-F1
#
_cell.length_a   1.000
_cell.length_b   1.000
_cell.length_c   1.000
_cell.angle_alpha   90.00
_cell.angle_beta   90.00
_cell.angle_gamma   90.00
#
_symmetry.space_group_name_H-M   'P 1'
#
loop_
_entity.id
_entity.type
_entity.pdbx_description
1 polymer ?
#
loop_
_entity_poly.entity_id
_entity_poly.type
_entity_poly.pdbx_seq_one_letter_code
_entity_poly.pdbx_strand_id
1 'polypeptide(L)'
;MQEVAGYEITINDLFNSPPKTENVHNDNFNSSAGYDYISFERNDQEGIYENVDEFSKPKVFSKKYCCIFLAVLALAILVAVSIILLLVLPKHSHRTVWATTSRTASESTSTFTTTKIPITTTIKTSRTAPDSTHTSTTTKIPITTTTQIFTQTSEKTSRNFEETTVARTTVASGTSIKTTYTTARFPTTTSTSDTSCNSTIFPSTFLFAYSNDLLSETVLDTFNKFSSYLKHYSWFGSVRFDIETIDIQFHKGDANPTIANNLPDPNQGFQNSKIGSNVFDVIEKFFSNTQAPVCGSIICILLKRYPNESDISRLVSLIRYHHAIVHVMTSATPSGGSQSKAMYSVASKTNGMGMVEYDENFPDAIDWLPLFSAPYPIYAATIQVSGSGTKTFPDFYSPSARMYWVGITYQDHVPIDSFQYLKFCLTNHQGNASFSVSSRDLSYWDDGNYFCQPSWLMNVYYKITLDYNYLGGDMQHLQFRIYTITPNSNWLPYSD
;
A
#
# COMPACT_ATOMS: atom_id res chain seq x y z
N MET A 1 33.77 48.17 -40.21
CA MET A 1 32.62 47.81 -41.07
C MET A 1 32.78 46.36 -41.49
N GLN A 2 32.11 45.44 -40.79
CA GLN A 2 31.61 44.20 -41.36
C GLN A 2 30.58 43.61 -40.39
N GLU A 3 29.36 43.42 -40.88
CA GLU A 3 28.22 42.87 -40.16
C GLU A 3 28.48 41.43 -39.69
N VAL A 4 28.11 41.14 -38.44
CA VAL A 4 27.96 39.78 -37.94
C VAL A 4 26.50 39.41 -38.14
N ALA A 5 26.23 38.53 -39.12
CA ALA A 5 24.93 37.90 -39.31
C ALA A 5 24.71 36.86 -38.22
N GLY A 6 23.64 37.03 -37.44
CA GLY A 6 23.18 36.04 -36.46
C GLY A 6 22.48 34.87 -37.16
N TYR A 7 22.80 33.65 -36.74
CA TYR A 7 21.98 32.47 -36.99
C TYR A 7 21.20 32.16 -35.70
N GLU A 8 19.87 32.28 -35.78
CA GLU A 8 18.95 31.67 -34.81
C GLU A 8 18.97 30.15 -35.01
N ILE A 9 19.24 29.40 -33.94
CA ILE A 9 19.08 27.94 -33.90
C ILE A 9 17.76 27.66 -33.19
N THR A 10 16.80 27.07 -33.91
CA THR A 10 15.52 26.60 -33.36
C THR A 10 15.67 25.20 -32.78
N ILE A 11 14.94 24.92 -31.70
CA ILE A 11 14.99 23.67 -30.89
C ILE A 11 14.75 22.37 -31.70
N ASN A 12 14.23 22.45 -32.92
CA ASN A 12 13.98 21.28 -33.77
C ASN A 12 15.22 20.74 -34.51
N ASP A 13 16.34 21.47 -34.52
CA ASP A 13 17.57 21.02 -35.21
C ASP A 13 18.42 20.05 -34.35
N LEU A 14 18.09 19.86 -33.06
CA LEU A 14 18.85 19.00 -32.16
C LEU A 14 18.48 17.50 -32.22
N PHE A 15 17.38 17.12 -32.89
CA PHE A 15 16.82 15.77 -32.77
C PHE A 15 16.79 14.93 -34.06
N ASN A 16 17.36 15.40 -35.17
CA ASN A 16 17.33 14.66 -36.44
C ASN A 16 18.72 14.49 -37.10
N SER A 17 19.70 13.96 -36.36
CA SER A 17 20.94 13.45 -36.96
C SER A 17 21.05 11.93 -36.77
N PRO A 18 21.18 11.13 -37.86
CA PRO A 18 21.45 9.71 -37.75
C PRO A 18 22.88 9.46 -37.24
N PRO A 19 23.13 8.38 -36.47
CA PRO A 19 24.46 8.12 -35.94
C PRO A 19 25.43 7.80 -37.08
N LYS A 20 26.51 8.59 -37.15
CA LYS A 20 27.68 8.30 -37.98
C LYS A 20 28.35 7.02 -37.47
N THR A 21 28.48 6.04 -38.36
CA THR A 21 29.33 4.87 -38.18
C THR A 21 30.79 5.28 -38.32
N GLU A 22 31.54 5.27 -37.22
CA GLU A 22 33.00 5.20 -37.29
C GLU A 22 33.42 3.72 -37.39
N ASN A 23 33.92 3.39 -38.57
CA ASN A 23 34.63 2.17 -38.85
C ASN A 23 35.95 2.16 -38.06
N VAL A 24 36.12 1.18 -37.18
CA VAL A 24 37.45 0.71 -36.77
C VAL A 24 37.63 -0.70 -37.32
N HIS A 25 38.51 -0.80 -38.30
CA HIS A 25 39.08 -2.03 -38.81
C HIS A 25 39.97 -2.65 -37.72
N ASN A 26 39.79 -3.93 -37.40
CA ASN A 26 40.90 -4.82 -37.10
C ASN A 26 40.51 -6.31 -37.18
N ASP A 27 40.92 -6.90 -38.29
CA ASP A 27 41.50 -8.22 -38.53
C ASP A 27 41.25 -9.41 -37.59
N ASN A 28 40.86 -10.50 -38.26
CA ASN A 28 40.87 -11.90 -37.87
C ASN A 28 42.13 -12.32 -37.07
N PHE A 29 41.92 -12.98 -35.93
CA PHE A 29 42.77 -14.09 -35.49
C PHE A 29 41.94 -15.15 -34.76
N ASN A 30 41.83 -16.32 -35.41
CA ASN A 30 41.56 -17.59 -34.75
C ASN A 30 42.83 -18.00 -33.98
N SER A 31 42.74 -18.23 -32.66
CA SER A 31 43.53 -19.29 -32.03
C SER A 31 43.06 -19.59 -30.61
N SER A 32 42.85 -20.87 -30.35
CA SER A 32 42.72 -21.48 -29.03
C SER A 32 44.01 -21.29 -28.20
N ALA A 33 43.88 -20.82 -26.97
CA ALA A 33 44.81 -21.02 -25.84
C ALA A 33 44.12 -20.39 -24.62
N GLY A 34 43.80 -21.10 -23.53
CA GLY A 34 44.77 -21.83 -22.74
C GLY A 34 45.50 -20.84 -21.83
N TYR A 35 44.87 -20.41 -20.74
CA TYR A 35 45.57 -19.70 -19.66
C TYR A 35 45.20 -20.31 -18.31
N ASP A 36 46.25 -20.84 -17.69
CA ASP A 36 46.32 -21.32 -16.31
C ASP A 36 45.99 -20.21 -15.32
N TYR A 37 45.19 -20.57 -14.32
CA TYR A 37 44.96 -19.78 -13.12
C TYR A 37 46.24 -19.70 -12.28
N ILE A 38 46.70 -18.48 -12.00
CA ILE A 38 47.62 -18.24 -10.89
C ILE A 38 46.80 -18.27 -9.59
N SER A 39 47.12 -19.25 -8.75
CA SER A 39 46.57 -19.45 -7.42
C SER A 39 47.04 -18.36 -6.45
N PHE A 40 46.09 -17.65 -5.83
CA PHE A 40 46.29 -17.07 -4.50
C PHE A 40 45.43 -17.85 -3.51
N GLU A 41 46.12 -18.46 -2.54
CA GLU A 41 45.51 -19.16 -1.41
C GLU A 41 44.74 -18.18 -0.52
N ARG A 42 43.42 -18.41 -0.47
CA ARG A 42 42.53 -18.54 0.70
C ARG A 42 42.70 -17.52 1.86
N ASN A 43 41.61 -16.82 2.17
CA ASN A 43 41.00 -16.85 3.52
C ASN A 43 39.51 -16.47 3.45
N ASP A 44 38.68 -17.46 3.79
CA ASP A 44 37.38 -17.41 4.46
C ASP A 44 36.29 -16.44 3.95
N GLN A 45 35.59 -16.83 2.89
CA GLN A 45 34.25 -16.31 2.58
C GLN A 45 33.42 -17.25 1.69
N GLU A 46 33.36 -18.54 2.04
CA GLU A 46 32.42 -19.48 1.43
C GLU A 46 31.19 -19.64 2.33
N GLY A 47 30.06 -19.12 1.85
CA GLY A 47 28.76 -19.21 2.51
C GLY A 47 27.67 -18.34 1.89
N ILE A 48 28.01 -17.47 0.92
CA ILE A 48 27.07 -16.41 0.46
C ILE A 48 26.37 -16.73 -0.88
N TYR A 49 26.77 -17.77 -1.63
CA TYR A 49 26.17 -18.02 -2.96
C TYR A 49 25.54 -19.39 -3.20
N GLU A 50 25.59 -20.33 -2.26
CA GLU A 50 25.00 -21.67 -2.51
C GLU A 50 23.46 -21.70 -2.47
N ASN A 51 22.79 -20.75 -1.82
CA ASN A 51 21.32 -20.76 -1.70
C ASN A 51 20.57 -19.95 -2.76
N VAL A 52 21.25 -19.12 -3.56
CA VAL A 52 20.59 -18.30 -4.60
C VAL A 52 20.45 -19.09 -5.90
N ASP A 53 21.30 -20.10 -6.12
CA ASP A 53 21.33 -20.88 -7.35
C ASP A 53 20.35 -22.06 -7.38
N GLU A 54 19.63 -22.30 -6.27
CA GLU A 54 18.61 -23.35 -6.20
C GLU A 54 17.24 -22.87 -6.71
N PHE A 55 16.97 -21.55 -6.67
CA PHE A 55 15.74 -20.95 -7.19
C PHE A 55 15.79 -20.62 -8.69
N SER A 56 16.97 -20.61 -9.30
CA SER A 56 17.17 -20.33 -10.73
C SER A 56 16.88 -21.54 -11.64
N LYS A 57 16.64 -22.73 -11.08
CA LYS A 57 16.44 -23.98 -11.82
C LYS A 57 14.96 -24.37 -11.89
N PRO A 58 14.26 -24.17 -13.03
CA PRO A 58 12.83 -24.47 -13.16
C PRO A 58 12.47 -25.96 -12.89
N LYS A 59 13.44 -26.87 -12.93
CA LYS A 59 13.25 -28.31 -12.67
C LYS A 59 13.09 -28.65 -11.17
N VAL A 60 13.66 -27.87 -10.25
CA VAL A 60 13.62 -28.19 -8.80
C VAL A 60 12.32 -27.67 -8.18
N PHE A 61 11.91 -26.47 -8.58
CA PHE A 61 10.62 -25.89 -8.18
C PHE A 61 9.44 -26.74 -8.68
N SER A 62 9.43 -27.11 -9.97
CA SER A 62 8.42 -28.01 -10.55
C SER A 62 8.25 -29.33 -9.77
N LYS A 63 9.36 -29.93 -9.32
CA LYS A 63 9.33 -31.24 -8.66
C LYS A 63 8.73 -31.18 -7.25
N LYS A 64 9.03 -30.13 -6.48
CA LYS A 64 8.54 -30.00 -5.10
C LYS A 64 7.04 -29.73 -5.04
N TYR A 65 6.53 -28.85 -5.90
CA TYR A 65 5.10 -28.55 -5.97
C TYR A 65 4.28 -29.66 -6.66
N CYS A 66 4.86 -30.39 -7.62
CA CYS A 66 4.22 -31.56 -8.23
C CYS A 66 4.02 -32.69 -7.21
N CYS A 67 4.99 -32.95 -6.33
CA CYS A 67 4.84 -33.96 -5.27
C CYS A 67 3.74 -33.59 -4.26
N ILE A 68 3.64 -32.30 -3.89
CA ILE A 68 2.57 -31.82 -2.99
C ILE A 68 1.20 -31.97 -3.67
N PHE A 69 1.09 -31.57 -4.94
CA PHE A 69 -0.16 -31.68 -5.70
C PHE A 69 -0.61 -33.14 -5.87
N LEU A 70 0.32 -34.06 -6.17
CA LEU A 70 0.02 -35.49 -6.28
C LEU A 70 -0.40 -36.11 -4.94
N ALA A 71 0.20 -35.67 -3.83
CA ALA A 71 -0.20 -36.12 -2.50
C ALA A 71 -1.62 -35.66 -2.13
N VAL A 72 -1.98 -34.41 -2.44
CA VAL A 72 -3.34 -33.87 -2.24
C VAL A 72 -4.35 -34.61 -3.10
N LEU A 73 -4.02 -34.88 -4.37
CA LEU A 73 -4.88 -35.64 -5.28
C LEU A 73 -5.10 -37.09 -4.80
N ALA A 74 -4.06 -37.75 -4.31
CA ALA A 74 -4.16 -39.10 -3.74
C ALA A 74 -5.05 -39.12 -2.49
N LEU A 75 -4.94 -38.10 -1.63
CA LEU A 75 -5.79 -37.97 -0.43
C LEU A 75 -7.27 -37.79 -0.80
N ALA A 76 -7.55 -36.95 -1.79
CA ALA A 76 -8.91 -36.72 -2.29
C ALA A 76 -9.54 -38.00 -2.86
N ILE A 77 -8.75 -38.80 -3.60
CA ILE A 77 -9.20 -40.10 -4.13
C ILE A 77 -9.50 -41.08 -2.98
N LEU A 78 -8.67 -41.14 -1.94
CA LEU A 78 -8.91 -42.00 -0.78
C LEU A 78 -10.20 -41.62 -0.01
N VAL A 79 -10.49 -40.33 0.13
CA VAL A 79 -11.73 -39.85 0.74
C VAL A 79 -12.94 -40.24 -0.12
N ALA A 80 -12.86 -40.04 -1.43
CA ALA A 80 -13.94 -40.42 -2.34
C ALA A 80 -14.22 -41.93 -2.32
N VAL A 81 -13.17 -42.77 -2.32
CA VAL A 81 -13.30 -44.23 -2.22
C VAL A 81 -13.92 -44.65 -0.88
N SER A 82 -13.54 -43.98 0.22
CA SER A 82 -14.10 -44.25 1.55
C SER A 82 -15.60 -43.93 1.62
N ILE A 83 -16.03 -42.83 1.00
CA ILE A 83 -17.44 -42.45 0.89
C ILE A 83 -18.22 -43.48 0.06
N ILE A 84 -17.65 -43.92 -1.07
CA ILE A 84 -18.28 -44.93 -1.93
C ILE A 84 -18.41 -46.28 -1.19
N LEU A 85 -17.41 -46.71 -0.44
CA LEU A 85 -17.47 -47.93 0.39
C LEU A 85 -18.54 -47.85 1.48
N LEU A 86 -18.70 -46.69 2.11
CA LEU A 86 -19.77 -46.43 3.09
C LEU A 86 -21.18 -46.49 2.47
N LEU A 87 -21.31 -46.10 1.19
CA LEU A 87 -22.59 -46.12 0.48
C LEU A 87 -22.92 -47.48 -0.16
N VAL A 88 -21.90 -48.31 -0.45
CA VAL A 88 -22.05 -49.60 -1.15
C VAL A 88 -22.06 -50.81 -0.21
N LEU A 89 -21.69 -50.64 1.07
CA LEU A 89 -21.86 -51.72 2.07
C LEU A 89 -23.37 -52.00 2.30
N PRO A 90 -23.85 -53.23 2.06
CA PRO A 90 -25.25 -53.57 2.31
C PRO A 90 -25.52 -53.49 3.81
N LYS A 91 -26.56 -52.74 4.21
CA LYS A 91 -27.13 -52.79 5.55
C LYS A 91 -27.57 -54.23 5.86
N HIS A 92 -26.69 -55.02 6.48
CA HIS A 92 -27.07 -56.28 7.08
C HIS A 92 -27.87 -56.01 8.35
N SER A 93 -29.04 -56.64 8.39
CA SER A 93 -30.10 -56.51 9.37
C SER A 93 -29.64 -56.62 10.82
N HIS A 94 -30.15 -55.72 11.67
CA HIS A 94 -30.59 -56.11 13.01
C HIS A 94 -32.10 -56.00 13.11
N ARG A 95 -32.67 -57.13 13.52
CA ARG A 95 -34.08 -57.49 13.58
C ARG A 95 -34.58 -57.22 14.99
N THR A 96 -35.63 -56.40 15.14
CA THR A 96 -36.41 -56.37 16.40
C THR A 96 -37.90 -56.16 16.13
N VAL A 97 -38.58 -57.31 16.17
CA VAL A 97 -39.97 -57.66 16.52
C VAL A 97 -41.02 -56.53 16.69
N TRP A 98 -42.12 -56.69 15.94
CA TRP A 98 -43.41 -56.02 16.08
C TRP A 98 -44.18 -56.46 17.34
N ALA A 99 -44.88 -55.52 17.97
CA ALA A 99 -46.12 -55.78 18.69
C ALA A 99 -47.23 -54.87 18.16
N THR A 100 -48.26 -55.51 17.60
CA THR A 100 -49.45 -54.93 16.99
C THR A 100 -50.45 -54.52 18.07
N THR A 101 -50.99 -53.29 18.03
CA THR A 101 -52.37 -53.05 18.48
C THR A 101 -53.00 -51.92 17.66
N SER A 102 -54.29 -52.12 17.40
CA SER A 102 -55.12 -51.60 16.32
C SER A 102 -55.79 -50.24 16.55
N ARG A 103 -56.22 -49.65 15.42
CA ARG A 103 -57.41 -48.78 15.23
C ARG A 103 -57.31 -47.36 15.83
N THR A 104 -57.65 -46.26 15.14
CA THR A 104 -58.72 -46.04 14.16
C THR A 104 -58.38 -44.81 13.31
N ALA A 105 -58.74 -44.83 12.04
CA ALA A 105 -58.63 -43.69 11.13
C ALA A 105 -59.81 -42.72 11.30
N SER A 106 -59.53 -41.42 11.18
CA SER A 106 -60.45 -40.45 10.58
C SER A 106 -59.63 -39.32 9.95
N GLU A 107 -59.76 -39.20 8.65
CA GLU A 107 -59.19 -38.16 7.79
C GLU A 107 -59.84 -36.80 8.03
N SER A 108 -59.05 -35.72 7.95
CA SER A 108 -59.37 -34.53 7.15
C SER A 108 -58.21 -33.52 7.16
N THR A 109 -57.63 -33.32 5.98
CA THR A 109 -56.84 -32.15 5.52
C THR A 109 -57.75 -30.90 5.56
N SER A 110 -57.35 -29.63 5.68
CA SER A 110 -56.12 -28.91 5.35
C SER A 110 -56.11 -27.49 5.97
N THR A 111 -54.96 -26.81 5.79
CA THR A 111 -54.73 -25.34 5.65
C THR A 111 -54.15 -24.61 6.87
N PHE A 112 -52.88 -24.19 6.71
CA PHE A 112 -52.17 -23.27 7.60
C PHE A 112 -52.36 -21.82 7.11
N THR A 113 -52.71 -20.92 8.03
CA THR A 113 -52.82 -19.46 7.79
C THR A 113 -51.72 -18.74 8.58
N THR A 114 -50.97 -17.90 7.88
CA THR A 114 -49.90 -17.03 8.40
C THR A 114 -50.48 -15.78 9.06
N THR A 115 -50.13 -15.51 10.32
CA THR A 115 -50.55 -14.31 11.06
C THR A 115 -49.39 -13.30 11.15
N LYS A 116 -49.61 -12.09 10.61
CA LYS A 116 -48.75 -10.90 10.82
C LYS A 116 -49.28 -10.09 12.00
N ILE A 117 -48.38 -9.62 12.87
CA ILE A 117 -48.68 -8.77 14.04
C ILE A 117 -48.36 -7.30 13.69
N PRO A 118 -49.25 -6.32 13.94
CA PRO A 118 -48.92 -4.91 13.92
C PRO A 118 -48.72 -4.36 15.35
N ILE A 119 -47.73 -3.47 15.53
CA ILE A 119 -47.51 -2.69 16.76
C ILE A 119 -48.02 -1.26 16.53
N THR A 120 -48.88 -0.78 17.44
CA THR A 120 -49.42 0.58 17.46
C THR A 120 -48.88 1.33 18.67
N THR A 121 -48.23 2.48 18.46
CA THR A 121 -47.71 3.36 19.51
C THR A 121 -48.78 4.34 19.99
N THR A 122 -49.00 4.44 21.31
CA THR A 122 -49.91 5.43 21.92
C THR A 122 -49.13 6.37 22.83
N ILE A 123 -49.29 7.68 22.62
CA ILE A 123 -48.78 8.76 23.48
C ILE A 123 -49.82 9.06 24.56
N LYS A 124 -49.41 9.19 25.83
CA LYS A 124 -50.24 9.74 26.91
C LYS A 124 -49.46 10.76 27.74
N THR A 125 -50.09 11.91 27.95
CA THR A 125 -49.67 13.02 28.81
C THR A 125 -50.55 13.02 30.06
N SER A 126 -49.99 13.24 31.26
CA SER A 126 -50.79 13.64 32.44
C SER A 126 -49.94 14.28 33.56
N ARG A 127 -50.35 15.49 33.99
CA ARG A 127 -50.19 16.03 35.38
C ARG A 127 -50.99 15.12 36.34
N THR A 128 -50.68 14.92 37.63
CA THR A 128 -50.59 15.87 38.77
C THR A 128 -50.08 15.10 40.02
N ALA A 129 -49.45 15.79 40.98
CA ALA A 129 -48.97 15.31 42.31
C ALA A 129 -50.14 15.17 43.34
N PRO A 130 -49.97 14.85 44.67
CA PRO A 130 -48.75 14.72 45.50
C PRO A 130 -48.72 13.57 46.56
N ASP A 131 -47.70 13.62 47.42
CA ASP A 131 -47.45 12.97 48.73
C ASP A 131 -46.76 11.60 48.82
N SER A 132 -45.47 11.63 49.20
CA SER A 132 -44.97 10.95 50.41
C SER A 132 -43.56 11.45 50.79
N THR A 133 -43.38 11.65 52.09
CA THR A 133 -42.21 12.13 52.82
C THR A 133 -41.21 11.00 53.08
N HIS A 134 -39.91 11.21 52.85
CA HIS A 134 -38.89 11.28 53.92
C HIS A 134 -37.45 11.50 53.38
N THR A 135 -36.92 12.65 53.79
CA THR A 135 -35.56 12.96 54.27
C THR A 135 -34.33 12.27 53.67
N SER A 136 -33.47 13.07 53.03
CA SER A 136 -32.02 12.96 53.14
C SER A 136 -31.38 14.34 53.07
N THR A 137 -30.66 14.67 54.14
CA THR A 137 -29.93 15.93 54.35
C THR A 137 -28.65 15.92 53.51
N THR A 138 -28.39 16.97 52.74
CA THR A 138 -27.04 17.25 52.23
C THR A 138 -26.76 18.75 52.27
N THR A 139 -25.71 19.06 53.01
CA THR A 139 -25.12 20.36 53.31
C THR A 139 -24.74 21.12 52.04
N LYS A 140 -25.27 22.33 51.85
CA LYS A 140 -24.82 23.27 50.81
C LYS A 140 -23.71 24.16 51.39
N ILE A 141 -22.49 23.98 50.88
CA ILE A 141 -21.40 24.95 50.99
C ILE A 141 -21.43 25.79 49.71
N PRO A 142 -21.55 27.13 49.77
CA PRO A 142 -21.34 27.98 48.61
C PRO A 142 -19.84 28.25 48.46
N ILE A 143 -19.21 27.76 47.39
CA ILE A 143 -17.90 28.25 46.95
C ILE A 143 -18.14 29.16 45.76
N THR A 144 -17.94 30.45 45.99
CA THR A 144 -17.91 31.52 45.01
C THR A 144 -16.57 31.47 44.28
N THR A 145 -16.56 31.18 42.97
CA THR A 145 -15.35 31.33 42.15
C THR A 145 -15.33 32.72 41.54
N THR A 146 -14.42 33.56 42.04
CA THR A 146 -14.11 34.89 41.51
C THR A 146 -13.21 34.73 40.28
N THR A 147 -13.73 35.02 39.09
CA THR A 147 -12.91 35.16 37.87
C THR A 147 -12.38 36.60 37.81
N GLN A 148 -11.08 36.79 38.03
CA GLN A 148 -10.41 38.07 37.78
C GLN A 148 -10.15 38.24 36.28
N ILE A 149 -10.78 39.25 35.70
CA ILE A 149 -10.49 39.77 34.37
C ILE A 149 -9.35 40.78 34.53
N PHE A 150 -8.19 40.51 33.94
CA PHE A 150 -7.14 41.50 33.78
C PHE A 150 -7.43 42.34 32.53
N THR A 151 -7.85 43.57 32.74
CA THR A 151 -7.90 44.63 31.73
C THR A 151 -6.51 45.26 31.63
N GLN A 152 -5.92 45.26 30.43
CA GLN A 152 -4.75 46.10 30.15
C GLN A 152 -5.14 47.16 29.11
N THR A 153 -5.02 48.41 29.52
CA THR A 153 -5.29 49.62 28.73
C THR A 153 -3.98 50.37 28.54
N SER A 154 -3.62 50.70 27.30
CA SER A 154 -2.80 51.84 26.86
C SER A 154 -2.43 51.58 25.39
N GLU A 155 -2.37 52.50 24.44
CA GLU A 155 -2.73 53.92 24.29
C GLU A 155 -2.78 54.17 22.77
N LYS A 156 -3.61 55.11 22.33
CA LYS A 156 -3.67 55.58 20.94
C LYS A 156 -2.43 56.39 20.60
N THR A 157 -1.88 56.18 19.41
CA THR A 157 -1.30 57.28 18.61
C THR A 157 -1.66 57.05 17.15
N SER A 158 -2.32 58.07 16.58
CA SER A 158 -2.80 58.17 15.21
C SER A 158 -1.72 58.63 14.23
N ARG A 159 -1.76 58.15 12.99
CA ARG A 159 -1.61 58.99 11.78
C ARG A 159 -2.26 58.31 10.57
N ASN A 160 -3.05 59.10 9.85
CA ASN A 160 -3.83 58.77 8.66
C ASN A 160 -2.94 58.57 7.41
N PHE A 161 -3.40 57.76 6.47
CA PHE A 161 -3.67 58.18 5.08
C PHE A 161 -4.69 57.23 4.41
N GLU A 162 -5.58 57.85 3.62
CA GLU A 162 -6.68 57.33 2.77
C GLU A 162 -6.18 56.32 1.70
N GLU A 163 -6.95 55.53 0.93
CA GLU A 163 -8.32 55.63 0.39
C GLU A 163 -8.65 54.22 -0.19
N THR A 164 -9.73 53.55 0.25
CA THR A 164 -11.00 53.32 -0.49
C THR A 164 -11.19 51.99 -1.30
N THR A 165 -12.12 51.18 -0.75
CA THR A 165 -13.16 50.30 -1.37
C THR A 165 -12.75 49.04 -2.17
N VAL A 166 -13.47 47.90 -2.15
CA VAL A 166 -14.86 47.55 -1.78
C VAL A 166 -14.89 46.20 -1.02
N ALA A 167 -15.73 46.13 0.01
CA ALA A 167 -16.03 44.92 0.78
C ALA A 167 -17.03 43.98 0.06
N ARG A 168 -16.88 42.67 0.27
CA ARG A 168 -18.03 41.75 0.39
C ARG A 168 -17.82 40.77 1.52
N THR A 169 -18.69 40.90 2.52
CA THR A 169 -18.77 40.11 3.75
C THR A 169 -19.46 38.77 3.49
N THR A 170 -18.91 37.69 4.04
CA THR A 170 -19.67 36.64 4.73
C THR A 170 -18.83 36.00 5.85
N VAL A 171 -19.39 36.02 7.05
CA VAL A 171 -18.98 35.37 8.31
C VAL A 171 -19.56 33.93 8.25
N ALA A 172 -18.94 32.84 8.72
CA ALA A 172 -18.63 32.56 10.11
C ALA A 172 -17.75 31.30 10.34
N SER A 173 -16.89 31.43 11.36
CA SER A 173 -16.55 30.49 12.44
C SER A 173 -16.25 29.02 12.14
N GLY A 174 -14.96 28.70 12.12
CA GLY A 174 -14.43 27.45 12.65
C GLY A 174 -13.22 27.77 13.52
N THR A 175 -13.32 27.53 14.83
CA THR A 175 -12.22 27.72 15.78
C THR A 175 -11.18 26.62 15.54
N SER A 176 -10.17 26.89 14.71
CA SER A 176 -8.97 26.04 14.63
C SER A 176 -7.98 26.47 15.72
N ILE A 177 -7.51 25.49 16.49
CA ILE A 177 -6.36 25.68 17.37
C ILE A 177 -5.16 25.94 16.44
N LYS A 178 -4.66 27.18 16.48
CA LYS A 178 -3.53 27.63 15.67
C LYS A 178 -2.24 27.10 16.28
N THR A 179 -1.82 25.90 15.88
CA THR A 179 -0.47 25.43 16.16
C THR A 179 0.51 26.30 15.36
N THR A 180 1.38 27.01 16.07
CA THR A 180 2.39 27.88 15.45
C THR A 180 3.59 27.01 15.11
N TYR A 181 3.72 26.61 13.85
CA TYR A 181 4.92 25.94 13.34
C TYR A 181 5.87 26.96 12.72
N THR A 182 7.14 26.86 13.09
CA THR A 182 8.24 27.60 12.46
C THR A 182 8.44 27.07 11.05
N THR A 183 8.10 27.86 10.04
CA THR A 183 8.35 27.54 8.62
C THR A 183 9.85 27.51 8.35
N ALA A 184 10.45 26.31 8.32
CA ALA A 184 11.73 26.12 7.67
C ALA A 184 11.53 26.29 6.15
N ARG A 185 12.13 27.34 5.59
CA ARG A 185 12.07 27.66 4.16
C ARG A 185 12.95 26.66 3.40
N PHE A 186 12.36 25.65 2.79
CA PHE A 186 13.05 24.80 1.82
C PHE A 186 13.33 25.61 0.55
N PRO A 187 14.56 25.59 0.01
CA PRO A 187 14.88 26.30 -1.22
C PRO A 187 14.18 25.62 -2.40
N THR A 188 13.34 26.38 -3.11
CA THR A 188 12.88 26.04 -4.45
C THR A 188 14.02 26.35 -5.41
N THR A 189 14.79 25.34 -5.81
CA THR A 189 15.83 25.51 -6.83
C THR A 189 15.74 24.45 -7.90
N THR A 190 15.72 24.95 -9.14
CA THR A 190 16.00 24.32 -10.42
C THR A 190 17.09 23.24 -10.33
N SER A 191 16.92 22.17 -11.12
CA SER A 191 17.76 20.97 -11.23
C SER A 191 19.27 21.21 -11.11
N THR A 192 19.77 21.18 -9.89
CA THR A 192 21.17 20.85 -9.59
C THR A 192 21.13 19.44 -9.03
N SER A 193 21.95 18.54 -9.57
CA SER A 193 22.00 17.14 -9.15
C SER A 193 22.26 17.10 -7.64
N ASP A 194 21.23 16.73 -6.87
CA ASP A 194 21.34 16.57 -5.43
C ASP A 194 22.30 15.41 -5.14
N THR A 195 23.49 15.76 -4.66
CA THR A 195 24.55 14.78 -4.36
C THR A 195 24.41 14.19 -2.95
N SER A 196 23.34 14.50 -2.20
CA SER A 196 23.19 14.03 -0.82
C SER A 196 22.88 12.54 -0.70
N CYS A 197 22.25 11.94 -1.72
CA CYS A 197 21.91 10.50 -1.74
C CYS A 197 22.56 9.78 -2.93
N ASN A 198 23.21 8.64 -2.66
CA ASN A 198 23.81 7.79 -3.69
C ASN A 198 22.87 6.64 -4.09
N SER A 199 22.49 6.59 -5.36
CA SER A 199 21.64 5.58 -6.01
C SER A 199 22.23 4.16 -6.01
N THR A 200 23.47 3.94 -5.61
CA THR A 200 24.06 2.59 -5.58
C THR A 200 24.09 1.96 -4.19
N ILE A 201 23.71 2.72 -3.14
CA ILE A 201 23.84 2.32 -1.72
C ILE A 201 22.46 2.28 -1.03
N PHE A 202 21.37 2.18 -1.80
CA PHE A 202 20.00 2.06 -1.30
C PHE A 202 19.46 0.63 -1.47
N PRO A 203 18.38 0.23 -0.74
CA PRO A 203 17.75 0.97 0.34
C PRO A 203 18.53 0.86 1.65
N SER A 204 18.72 1.99 2.33
CA SER A 204 19.55 2.06 3.54
C SER A 204 18.77 1.70 4.82
N THR A 205 17.49 2.06 4.87
CA THR A 205 16.58 1.81 5.99
C THR A 205 15.22 1.34 5.48
N PHE A 206 14.64 0.33 6.14
CA PHE A 206 13.24 -0.04 6.00
C PHE A 206 12.45 0.48 7.19
N LEU A 207 11.36 1.23 6.97
CA LEU A 207 10.43 1.64 8.02
C LEU A 207 9.13 0.84 7.90
N PHE A 208 8.79 0.10 8.94
CA PHE A 208 7.47 -0.53 9.08
C PHE A 208 6.59 0.33 10.00
N ALA A 209 5.58 0.97 9.43
CA ALA A 209 4.61 1.77 10.17
C ALA A 209 3.24 1.09 10.15
N TYR A 210 2.54 1.06 11.27
CA TYR A 210 1.21 0.45 11.35
C TYR A 210 0.26 1.24 12.24
N SER A 211 -0.99 1.31 11.81
CA SER A 211 -2.07 1.95 12.54
C SER A 211 -2.43 1.18 13.81
N ASN A 212 -2.62 1.89 14.91
CA ASN A 212 -3.12 1.34 16.17
C ASN A 212 -4.58 0.87 16.10
N ASP A 213 -5.31 1.24 15.04
CA ASP A 213 -6.70 0.80 14.85
C ASP A 213 -6.81 -0.59 14.20
N LEU A 214 -5.70 -1.19 13.78
CA LEU A 214 -5.65 -2.57 13.31
C LEU A 214 -5.71 -3.55 14.48
N LEU A 215 -6.16 -4.78 14.21
CA LEU A 215 -6.01 -5.87 15.17
C LEU A 215 -4.53 -6.21 15.36
N SER A 216 -4.17 -6.57 16.59
CA SER A 216 -2.81 -6.98 16.92
C SER A 216 -2.33 -8.17 16.09
N GLU A 217 -3.22 -9.14 15.84
CA GLU A 217 -2.93 -10.32 15.01
C GLU A 217 -2.63 -9.93 13.57
N THR A 218 -3.43 -9.04 12.96
CA THR A 218 -3.20 -8.55 11.59
C THR A 218 -1.80 -7.95 11.45
N VAL A 219 -1.39 -7.08 12.38
CA VAL A 219 -0.05 -6.46 12.33
C VAL A 219 1.05 -7.49 12.50
N LEU A 220 0.91 -8.39 13.49
CA LEU A 220 1.92 -9.39 13.80
C LEU A 220 2.09 -10.41 12.67
N ASP A 221 0.98 -10.93 12.13
CA ASP A 221 0.99 -11.90 11.03
C ASP A 221 1.55 -11.28 9.75
N THR A 222 1.17 -10.04 9.44
CA THR A 222 1.74 -9.30 8.31
C THR A 222 3.24 -9.09 8.47
N PHE A 223 3.70 -8.72 9.67
CA PHE A 223 5.13 -8.56 9.94
C PHE A 223 5.90 -9.88 9.82
N ASN A 224 5.34 -10.99 10.33
CA ASN A 224 5.97 -12.30 10.30
C ASN A 224 6.23 -12.84 8.89
N LYS A 225 5.45 -12.39 7.91
CA LYS A 225 5.60 -12.77 6.50
C LYS A 225 6.93 -12.34 5.91
N PHE A 226 7.45 -11.21 6.37
CA PHE A 226 8.69 -10.65 5.84
C PHE A 226 9.82 -10.44 6.85
N SER A 227 9.60 -10.70 8.14
CA SER A 227 10.60 -10.45 9.19
C SER A 227 11.97 -11.09 8.91
N SER A 228 11.98 -12.29 8.30
CA SER A 228 13.22 -12.99 7.92
C SER A 228 14.06 -12.27 6.85
N TYR A 229 13.46 -11.33 6.10
CA TYR A 229 14.10 -10.55 5.05
C TYR A 229 14.64 -9.20 5.53
N LEU A 230 14.37 -8.81 6.79
CA LEU A 230 14.89 -7.54 7.36
C LEU A 230 16.42 -7.46 7.34
N LYS A 231 17.11 -8.61 7.35
CA LYS A 231 18.56 -8.72 7.18
C LYS A 231 19.10 -8.13 5.87
N HIS A 232 18.25 -7.90 4.88
CA HIS A 232 18.63 -7.24 3.62
C HIS A 232 18.76 -5.71 3.77
N TYR A 233 18.29 -5.15 4.89
CA TYR A 233 18.42 -3.74 5.21
C TYR A 233 19.47 -3.52 6.30
N SER A 234 20.21 -2.42 6.18
CA SER A 234 21.20 -2.04 7.21
C SER A 234 20.54 -1.54 8.49
N TRP A 235 19.36 -0.94 8.35
CA TRP A 235 18.55 -0.41 9.43
C TRP A 235 17.10 -0.78 9.26
N PHE A 236 16.45 -1.06 10.39
CA PHE A 236 15.02 -1.27 10.48
C PHE A 236 14.44 -0.26 11.46
N GLY A 237 13.41 0.45 11.03
CA GLY A 237 12.57 1.30 11.86
C GLY A 237 11.20 0.66 12.04
N SER A 238 10.61 0.82 13.21
CA SER A 238 9.21 0.48 13.44
C SER A 238 8.48 1.55 14.23
N VAL A 239 7.20 1.74 13.92
CA VAL A 239 6.37 2.73 14.57
C VAL A 239 4.89 2.36 14.52
N ARG A 240 4.25 2.49 15.68
CA ARG A 240 2.79 2.45 15.81
C ARG A 240 2.26 3.88 15.79
N PHE A 241 1.23 4.13 14.99
CA PHE A 241 0.62 5.46 14.86
C PHE A 241 -0.90 5.41 15.08
N ASP A 242 -1.61 6.52 14.92
CA ASP A 242 -3.00 6.74 15.35
C ASP A 242 -3.19 6.76 16.87
N ILE A 243 -2.12 7.19 17.55
CA ILE A 243 -2.02 7.45 18.98
C ILE A 243 -1.45 8.85 19.21
N GLU A 244 -1.61 9.40 20.41
CA GLU A 244 -1.17 10.78 20.72
C GLU A 244 0.34 10.99 20.56
N THR A 245 1.15 10.00 20.97
CA THR A 245 2.61 10.09 20.96
C THR A 245 3.20 9.10 19.97
N ILE A 246 3.79 9.62 18.89
CA ILE A 246 4.52 8.80 17.92
C ILE A 246 5.92 8.52 18.46
N ASP A 247 6.33 7.26 18.50
CA ASP A 247 7.69 6.86 18.85
C ASP A 247 8.25 5.88 17.82
N ILE A 248 9.33 6.28 17.14
CA ILE A 248 9.96 5.47 16.09
C ILE A 248 11.19 4.82 16.71
N GLN A 249 11.20 3.49 16.72
CA GLN A 249 12.32 2.71 17.23
C GLN A 249 13.17 2.21 16.07
N PHE A 250 14.49 2.39 16.17
CA PHE A 250 15.46 2.01 15.15
C PHE A 250 16.39 0.92 15.66
N HIS A 251 16.66 -0.06 14.80
CA HIS A 251 17.43 -1.24 15.13
C HIS A 251 18.37 -1.62 13.98
N LYS A 252 19.46 -2.30 14.35
CA LYS A 252 20.33 -3.04 13.43
C LYS A 252 20.19 -4.52 13.79
N GLY A 253 19.67 -5.34 12.87
CA GLY A 253 19.44 -6.76 13.12
C GLY A 253 17.99 -7.10 13.48
N ASP A 254 17.80 -8.02 14.43
CA ASP A 254 16.47 -8.56 14.76
C ASP A 254 15.57 -7.52 15.44
N ALA A 255 14.42 -7.25 14.82
CA ALA A 255 13.41 -6.34 15.30
C ALA A 255 12.11 -7.03 15.77
N ASN A 256 12.07 -8.37 15.75
CA ASN A 256 10.92 -9.14 16.18
C ASN A 256 10.45 -8.78 17.61
N PRO A 257 11.35 -8.63 18.61
CA PRO A 257 10.92 -8.26 19.95
C PRO A 257 10.29 -6.87 20.01
N THR A 258 10.74 -5.92 19.18
CA THR A 258 10.21 -4.56 19.17
C THR A 258 8.76 -4.54 18.72
N ILE A 259 8.45 -5.20 17.60
CA ILE A 259 7.08 -5.25 17.08
C ILE A 259 6.15 -5.98 18.04
N ALA A 260 6.58 -7.13 18.57
CA ALA A 260 5.79 -7.92 19.50
C ALA A 260 5.43 -7.15 20.79
N ASN A 261 6.33 -6.28 21.26
CA ASN A 261 6.10 -5.46 22.45
C ASN A 261 5.31 -4.17 22.19
N ASN A 262 5.12 -3.78 20.92
CA ASN A 262 4.46 -2.53 20.54
C ASN A 262 3.25 -2.75 19.62
N LEU A 263 2.55 -3.87 19.79
CA LEU A 263 1.34 -4.19 19.03
C LEU A 263 0.21 -3.16 19.28
N PRO A 264 -0.76 -3.01 18.37
CA PRO A 264 -1.95 -2.19 18.56
C PRO A 264 -2.63 -2.35 19.92
N ASP A 265 -2.89 -1.23 20.61
CA ASP A 265 -3.66 -1.18 21.87
C ASP A 265 -4.89 -0.26 21.68
N PRO A 266 -6.11 -0.81 21.59
CA PRO A 266 -7.34 -0.04 21.38
C PRO A 266 -7.58 1.08 22.42
N ASN A 267 -6.99 0.99 23.62
CA ASN A 267 -7.15 2.00 24.66
C ASN A 267 -6.30 3.25 24.44
N GLN A 268 -5.29 3.17 23.56
CA GLN A 268 -4.36 4.27 23.27
C GLN A 268 -4.71 5.00 21.96
N GLY A 269 -5.61 4.40 21.15
CA GLY A 269 -6.01 4.93 19.85
C GLY A 269 -6.94 6.13 19.93
N PHE A 270 -7.06 6.85 18.82
CA PHE A 270 -8.01 7.95 18.71
C PHE A 270 -9.47 7.45 18.78
N GLN A 271 -10.16 7.81 19.86
CA GLN A 271 -11.54 7.35 20.11
C GLN A 271 -12.60 7.98 19.19
N ASN A 272 -12.29 9.11 18.55
CA ASN A 272 -13.21 9.80 17.65
C ASN A 272 -12.87 9.50 16.19
N SER A 273 -13.81 8.90 15.45
CA SER A 273 -13.63 8.57 14.02
C SER A 273 -13.47 9.79 13.11
N LYS A 274 -13.83 11.00 13.57
CA LYS A 274 -13.57 12.25 12.83
C LYS A 274 -12.12 12.70 12.91
N ILE A 275 -11.35 12.23 13.88
CA ILE A 275 -9.91 12.49 13.93
C ILE A 275 -9.26 11.62 12.85
N GLY A 276 -8.51 12.27 11.96
CA GLY A 276 -7.76 11.59 10.91
C GLY A 276 -6.46 11.01 11.44
N SER A 277 -5.83 10.17 10.63
CA SER A 277 -4.56 9.57 10.96
C SER A 277 -3.44 10.60 11.07
N ASN A 278 -2.50 10.39 12.00
CA ASN A 278 -1.26 11.14 12.12
C ASN A 278 -0.09 10.51 11.33
N VAL A 279 -0.39 9.71 10.30
CA VAL A 279 0.62 9.08 9.42
C VAL A 279 1.53 10.11 8.72
N PHE A 280 1.08 11.34 8.47
CA PHE A 280 1.96 12.38 7.90
C PHE A 280 3.05 12.77 8.89
N ASP A 281 2.70 12.93 10.17
CA ASP A 281 3.65 13.20 11.25
C ASP A 281 4.67 12.07 11.41
N VAL A 282 4.26 10.81 11.20
CA VAL A 282 5.17 9.64 11.23
C VAL A 282 6.26 9.78 10.18
N ILE A 283 5.87 10.08 8.94
CA ILE A 283 6.82 10.17 7.83
C ILE A 283 7.77 11.36 8.04
N GLU A 284 7.27 12.48 8.52
CA GLU A 284 8.10 13.65 8.82
C GLU A 284 9.06 13.41 9.99
N LYS A 285 8.59 12.72 11.02
CA LYS A 285 9.43 12.30 12.15
C LYS A 285 10.50 11.31 11.71
N PHE A 286 10.20 10.44 10.75
CA PHE A 286 11.21 9.57 10.14
C PHE A 286 12.27 10.39 9.42
N PHE A 287 11.92 11.35 8.55
CA PHE A 287 12.93 12.13 7.82
C PHE A 287 13.72 13.12 8.68
N SER A 288 13.18 13.52 9.84
CA SER A 288 13.89 14.37 10.81
C SER A 288 14.71 13.58 11.84
N ASN A 289 14.73 12.25 11.77
CA ASN A 289 15.49 11.42 12.69
C ASN A 289 17.01 11.56 12.47
N THR A 290 17.78 11.34 13.53
CA THR A 290 19.26 11.39 13.51
C THR A 290 19.91 10.04 13.77
N GLN A 291 19.12 8.97 13.91
CA GLN A 291 19.57 7.63 14.29
C GLN A 291 19.92 6.76 13.07
N ALA A 292 19.04 6.75 12.07
CA ALA A 292 19.14 5.92 10.87
C ALA A 292 19.18 6.78 9.59
N PRO A 293 19.92 6.35 8.55
CA PRO A 293 19.96 7.03 7.27
C PRO A 293 18.58 7.00 6.59
N VAL A 294 18.23 8.08 5.88
CA VAL A 294 16.91 8.23 5.24
C VAL A 294 16.96 8.20 3.72
N CYS A 295 18.15 8.34 3.14
CA CYS A 295 18.35 8.31 1.69
C CYS A 295 17.98 6.94 1.10
N GLY A 296 17.10 6.94 0.10
CA GLY A 296 16.67 5.75 -0.62
C GLY A 296 15.90 4.75 0.23
N SER A 297 15.38 5.17 1.39
CA SER A 297 14.67 4.29 2.31
C SER A 297 13.35 3.80 1.73
N ILE A 298 12.92 2.60 2.15
CA ILE A 298 11.62 2.05 1.83
C ILE A 298 10.73 2.16 3.07
N ILE A 299 9.58 2.80 2.92
CA ILE A 299 8.60 2.99 3.97
C ILE A 299 7.37 2.15 3.60
N CYS A 300 7.00 1.20 4.44
CA CYS A 300 5.81 0.38 4.30
C CYS A 300 4.81 0.74 5.40
N ILE A 301 3.59 1.10 5.01
CA ILE A 301 2.56 1.61 5.92
C ILE A 301 1.33 0.71 5.88
N LEU A 302 0.90 0.19 7.03
CA LEU A 302 -0.41 -0.43 7.21
C LEU A 302 -1.39 0.61 7.76
N LEU A 303 -2.33 1.06 6.93
CA LEU A 303 -3.20 2.20 7.19
C LEU A 303 -4.66 1.76 7.41
N LYS A 304 -5.16 1.94 8.62
CA LYS A 304 -6.58 1.67 8.96
C LYS A 304 -7.43 2.93 9.06
N ARG A 305 -6.88 3.99 9.63
CA ARG A 305 -7.50 5.32 9.69
C ARG A 305 -6.99 6.17 8.55
N TYR A 306 -7.88 6.88 7.84
CA TYR A 306 -7.45 7.79 6.80
C TYR A 306 -6.95 9.12 7.37
N PRO A 307 -6.00 9.79 6.72
CA PRO A 307 -5.73 11.20 6.99
C PRO A 307 -6.99 12.06 6.79
N ASN A 308 -6.99 13.24 7.39
CA ASN A 308 -7.95 14.30 7.03
C ASN A 308 -7.32 15.35 6.10
N GLU A 309 -5.99 15.36 6.00
CA GLU A 309 -5.26 16.27 5.14
C GLU A 309 -5.25 15.73 3.69
N SER A 310 -5.60 16.60 2.74
CA SER A 310 -5.60 16.29 1.31
C SER A 310 -4.39 16.88 0.58
N ASP A 311 -3.76 17.92 1.13
CA ASP A 311 -2.53 18.47 0.57
C ASP A 311 -1.34 17.58 0.94
N ILE A 312 -0.80 16.88 -0.05
CA ILE A 312 0.33 15.97 0.12
C ILE A 312 1.64 16.58 -0.40
N SER A 313 1.62 17.84 -0.85
CA SER A 313 2.73 18.44 -1.61
C SER A 313 4.02 18.50 -0.79
N ARG A 314 3.89 18.86 0.50
CA ARG A 314 5.02 18.90 1.43
C ARG A 314 5.62 17.53 1.66
N LEU A 315 4.77 16.54 1.90
CA LEU A 315 5.16 15.16 2.17
C LEU A 315 5.86 14.54 0.95
N VAL A 316 5.27 14.68 -0.23
CA VAL A 316 5.86 14.22 -1.49
C VAL A 316 7.21 14.88 -1.73
N SER A 317 7.33 16.20 -1.54
CA SER A 317 8.61 16.91 -1.72
C SER A 317 9.69 16.38 -0.78
N LEU A 318 9.35 16.13 0.49
CA LEU A 318 10.27 15.59 1.49
C LEU A 318 10.73 14.17 1.14
N ILE A 319 9.80 13.29 0.75
CA ILE A 319 10.11 11.91 0.36
C ILE A 319 11.01 11.90 -0.88
N ARG A 320 10.68 12.72 -1.88
CA ARG A 320 11.46 12.84 -3.13
C ARG A 320 12.85 13.40 -2.90
N TYR A 321 12.98 14.38 -2.00
CA TYR A 321 14.27 14.96 -1.63
C TYR A 321 15.24 13.90 -1.11
N HIS A 322 14.74 12.92 -0.35
CA HIS A 322 15.53 11.81 0.15
C HIS A 322 15.53 10.57 -0.76
N HIS A 323 14.93 10.66 -1.96
CA HIS A 323 14.77 9.54 -2.88
C HIS A 323 14.13 8.28 -2.27
N ALA A 324 13.34 8.46 -1.21
CA ALA A 324 12.66 7.37 -0.53
C ALA A 324 11.41 6.93 -1.30
N ILE A 325 10.95 5.72 -1.01
CA ILE A 325 9.78 5.10 -1.65
C ILE A 325 8.76 4.79 -0.56
N VAL A 326 7.50 5.20 -0.76
CA VAL A 326 6.40 4.89 0.16
C VAL A 326 5.45 3.88 -0.48
N HIS A 327 5.37 2.70 0.12
CA HIS A 327 4.30 1.74 -0.10
C HIS A 327 3.28 1.87 1.02
N VAL A 328 2.00 1.78 0.67
CA VAL A 328 0.91 1.79 1.66
C VAL A 328 -0.06 0.66 1.34
N MET A 329 -0.47 -0.06 2.37
CA MET A 329 -1.61 -0.97 2.36
C MET A 329 -2.73 -0.32 3.15
N THR A 330 -3.79 0.06 2.44
CA THR A 330 -4.92 0.80 2.98
C THR A 330 -6.07 -0.15 3.22
N SER A 331 -6.60 -0.16 4.43
CA SER A 331 -7.75 -0.98 4.78
C SER A 331 -8.99 -0.54 3.99
N ALA A 332 -9.68 -1.49 3.38
CA ALA A 332 -10.99 -1.28 2.75
C ALA A 332 -12.11 -0.94 3.75
N THR A 333 -11.90 -1.19 5.04
CA THR A 333 -12.88 -0.96 6.13
C THR A 333 -12.37 0.07 7.15
N PRO A 334 -12.23 1.36 6.79
CA PRO A 334 -11.53 2.33 7.63
C PRO A 334 -12.17 2.57 9.00
N SER A 335 -11.34 2.82 10.01
CA SER A 335 -11.79 3.17 11.37
C SER A 335 -12.22 4.63 11.51
N GLY A 336 -11.81 5.50 10.59
CA GLY A 336 -12.07 6.93 10.63
C GLY A 336 -11.27 7.71 9.58
N GLY A 337 -11.31 9.05 9.70
CA GLY A 337 -10.72 9.96 8.73
C GLY A 337 -11.58 10.18 7.49
N SER A 338 -11.11 11.03 6.57
CA SER A 338 -11.91 11.48 5.43
C SER A 338 -11.22 11.42 4.07
N GLN A 339 -9.89 11.33 4.02
CA GLN A 339 -9.11 11.38 2.78
C GLN A 339 -8.57 10.00 2.41
N SER A 340 -9.44 9.14 1.89
CA SER A 340 -9.09 7.75 1.50
C SER A 340 -7.99 7.68 0.43
N LYS A 341 -7.91 8.67 -0.46
CA LYS A 341 -6.92 8.70 -1.56
C LYS A 341 -5.60 9.37 -1.21
N ALA A 342 -5.46 9.97 -0.03
CA ALA A 342 -4.29 10.78 0.31
C ALA A 342 -2.99 9.95 0.26
N MET A 343 -2.94 8.84 0.99
CA MET A 343 -1.75 7.99 1.01
C MET A 343 -1.54 7.18 -0.27
N TYR A 344 -2.61 6.81 -0.98
CA TYR A 344 -2.50 6.27 -2.34
C TYR A 344 -1.75 7.25 -3.26
N SER A 345 -2.11 8.53 -3.20
CA SER A 345 -1.50 9.59 -4.00
C SER A 345 -0.05 9.86 -3.59
N VAL A 346 0.28 9.78 -2.29
CA VAL A 346 1.67 9.84 -1.81
C VAL A 346 2.50 8.72 -2.43
N ALA A 347 2.00 7.47 -2.39
CA ALA A 347 2.69 6.32 -2.98
C ALA A 347 2.88 6.48 -4.49
N SER A 348 1.83 6.89 -5.22
CA SER A 348 1.90 7.19 -6.66
C SER A 348 3.05 8.13 -6.99
N LYS A 349 3.12 9.25 -6.24
CA LYS A 349 4.07 10.33 -6.49
C LYS A 349 5.48 10.04 -5.96
N THR A 350 5.70 8.93 -5.27
CA THR A 350 7.00 8.59 -4.67
C THR A 350 7.51 7.24 -5.16
N ASN A 351 7.08 6.84 -6.37
CA ASN A 351 7.46 5.60 -7.06
C ASN A 351 7.07 4.30 -6.31
N GLY A 352 6.26 4.39 -5.26
CA GLY A 352 5.74 3.23 -4.53
C GLY A 352 4.41 2.73 -5.08
N MET A 353 3.75 1.90 -4.27
CA MET A 353 2.43 1.30 -4.55
C MET A 353 1.44 1.62 -3.43
N GLY A 354 0.24 2.05 -3.81
CA GLY A 354 -0.91 2.25 -2.93
C GLY A 354 -1.89 1.10 -3.08
N MET A 355 -1.77 0.12 -2.20
CA MET A 355 -2.69 -1.00 -2.13
C MET A 355 -3.90 -0.66 -1.28
N VAL A 356 -5.02 -1.24 -1.65
CA VAL A 356 -6.25 -1.32 -0.87
C VAL A 356 -6.54 -2.80 -0.68
N GLU A 357 -6.84 -3.21 0.54
CA GLU A 357 -7.12 -4.61 0.88
C GLU A 357 -8.00 -4.69 2.14
N TYR A 358 -8.69 -5.80 2.36
CA TYR A 358 -9.34 -6.09 3.64
C TYR A 358 -8.29 -6.50 4.69
N ASP A 359 -8.49 -6.11 5.95
CA ASP A 359 -7.51 -6.30 7.02
C ASP A 359 -7.05 -7.76 7.16
N GLU A 360 -7.99 -8.70 7.06
CA GLU A 360 -7.74 -10.14 7.15
C GLU A 360 -6.76 -10.65 6.10
N ASN A 361 -6.65 -9.96 4.96
CA ASN A 361 -5.81 -10.34 3.83
C ASN A 361 -4.46 -9.62 3.84
N PHE A 362 -4.22 -8.66 4.74
CA PHE A 362 -2.93 -7.96 4.81
C PHE A 362 -1.72 -8.92 4.90
N PRO A 363 -1.77 -10.00 5.70
CA PRO A 363 -0.65 -10.95 5.76
C PRO A 363 -0.37 -11.66 4.45
N ASP A 364 -1.36 -11.89 3.60
CA ASP A 364 -1.13 -12.54 2.31
C ASP A 364 -0.77 -11.52 1.21
N ALA A 365 -1.35 -10.32 1.27
CA ALA A 365 -1.12 -9.25 0.31
C ALA A 365 0.29 -8.63 0.41
N ILE A 366 0.89 -8.57 1.61
CA ILE A 366 2.23 -7.99 1.82
C ILE A 366 3.33 -8.74 1.06
N ASP A 367 3.17 -10.05 0.82
CA ASP A 367 4.14 -10.89 0.09
C ASP A 367 4.28 -10.44 -1.38
N TRP A 368 3.27 -9.76 -1.92
CA TRP A 368 3.25 -9.25 -3.29
C TRP A 368 3.84 -7.86 -3.42
N LEU A 369 4.03 -7.14 -2.30
CA LEU A 369 4.74 -5.86 -2.35
C LEU A 369 6.23 -6.09 -2.59
N PRO A 370 6.84 -5.29 -3.48
CA PRO A 370 8.25 -5.40 -3.83
C PRO A 370 9.12 -4.78 -2.73
N LEU A 371 9.09 -5.34 -1.52
CA LEU A 371 9.79 -4.82 -0.36
C LEU A 371 11.18 -5.45 -0.18
N PHE A 372 11.39 -6.69 -0.61
CA PHE A 372 12.63 -7.44 -0.30
C PHE A 372 13.20 -8.17 -1.51
N SER A 373 12.36 -8.92 -2.23
CA SER A 373 12.80 -9.74 -3.36
C SER A 373 13.23 -8.91 -4.56
N ALA A 374 12.56 -7.78 -4.81
CA ALA A 374 12.88 -6.86 -5.89
C ALA A 374 12.54 -5.43 -5.48
N PRO A 375 13.31 -4.79 -4.57
CA PRO A 375 12.93 -3.50 -3.99
C PRO A 375 13.22 -2.30 -4.90
N TYR A 376 13.83 -2.51 -6.06
CA TYR A 376 14.34 -1.45 -6.91
C TYR A 376 13.39 -1.16 -8.07
N PRO A 377 12.55 -0.11 -8.02
CA PRO A 377 11.76 0.27 -9.18
C PRO A 377 12.68 0.83 -10.27
N ILE A 378 12.49 0.34 -11.49
CA ILE A 378 13.26 0.74 -12.68
C ILE A 378 12.38 1.31 -13.79
N TYR A 379 11.06 1.23 -13.60
CA TYR A 379 10.06 1.86 -14.44
C TYR A 379 8.89 2.27 -13.56
N ALA A 380 8.38 3.48 -13.77
CA ALA A 380 7.18 3.97 -13.11
C ALA A 380 6.32 4.76 -14.08
N ALA A 381 5.03 4.44 -14.12
CA ALA A 381 4.02 5.22 -14.80
C ALA A 381 2.74 5.31 -13.95
N THR A 382 2.16 6.49 -13.85
CA THR A 382 0.86 6.73 -13.25
C THR A 382 -0.06 7.26 -14.35
N ILE A 383 -1.23 6.64 -14.54
CA ILE A 383 -2.13 6.99 -15.66
C ILE A 383 -3.56 7.23 -15.18
N GLN A 384 -4.29 8.04 -15.92
CA GLN A 384 -5.72 8.26 -15.74
C GLN A 384 -6.53 7.48 -16.78
N VAL A 385 -7.52 6.72 -16.32
CA VAL A 385 -8.43 5.95 -17.16
C VAL A 385 -9.88 6.10 -16.67
N SER A 386 -10.84 5.96 -17.58
CA SER A 386 -12.27 5.93 -17.27
C SER A 386 -13.04 5.17 -18.34
N GLY A 387 -14.13 4.50 -17.97
CA GLY A 387 -14.91 3.65 -18.88
C GLY A 387 -14.09 2.50 -19.45
N SER A 388 -14.08 2.34 -20.78
CA SER A 388 -13.31 1.29 -21.46
C SER A 388 -12.39 1.86 -22.53
N GLY A 389 -11.28 1.17 -22.79
CA GLY A 389 -10.36 1.56 -23.85
C GLY A 389 -9.00 0.89 -23.75
N THR A 390 -8.05 1.45 -24.49
CA THR A 390 -6.65 1.02 -24.50
C THR A 390 -5.74 2.22 -24.24
N LYS A 391 -4.75 2.07 -23.35
CA LYS A 391 -3.65 3.02 -23.16
C LYS A 391 -2.33 2.39 -23.60
N THR A 392 -1.43 3.23 -24.09
CA THR A 392 -0.03 2.89 -24.33
C THR A 392 0.81 3.71 -23.36
N PHE A 393 1.80 3.08 -22.73
CA PHE A 393 2.77 3.77 -21.87
C PHE A 393 4.06 4.05 -22.64
N PRO A 394 4.97 4.87 -22.09
CA PRO A 394 6.34 4.91 -22.58
C PRO A 394 6.96 3.51 -22.70
N ASP A 395 7.76 3.31 -23.74
CA ASP A 395 8.45 2.05 -23.95
C ASP A 395 9.42 1.78 -22.80
N PHE A 396 9.51 0.53 -22.38
CA PHE A 396 10.46 0.09 -21.34
C PHE A 396 11.64 -0.64 -21.98
N TYR A 397 12.85 -0.15 -21.72
CA TYR A 397 14.07 -0.89 -22.02
C TYR A 397 14.47 -1.73 -20.81
N SER A 398 14.46 -3.05 -20.98
CA SER A 398 14.93 -3.98 -19.96
C SER A 398 16.47 -4.02 -19.93
N PRO A 399 17.14 -3.60 -18.84
CA PRO A 399 18.61 -3.48 -18.81
C PRO A 399 19.37 -4.81 -18.90
N SER A 400 18.71 -5.93 -18.63
CA SER A 400 19.30 -7.26 -18.71
C SER A 400 18.24 -8.35 -18.84
N ALA A 401 18.60 -9.51 -19.39
CA ALA A 401 17.69 -10.63 -19.48
C ALA A 401 17.55 -11.32 -18.10
N ARG A 402 16.42 -11.14 -17.42
CA ARG A 402 16.13 -11.70 -16.09
C ARG A 402 14.66 -11.62 -15.71
N MET A 403 14.34 -12.11 -14.52
CA MET A 403 13.03 -11.93 -13.89
C MET A 403 12.89 -10.51 -13.33
N TYR A 404 11.76 -9.88 -13.65
CA TYR A 404 11.33 -8.59 -13.11
C TYR A 404 9.97 -8.75 -12.45
N TRP A 405 9.67 -7.92 -11.46
CA TRP A 405 8.35 -7.89 -10.83
C TRP A 405 7.54 -6.77 -11.45
N VAL A 406 6.39 -7.11 -12.01
CA VAL A 406 5.51 -6.16 -12.70
C VAL A 406 4.28 -5.97 -11.85
N GLY A 407 4.13 -4.78 -11.27
CA GLY A 407 3.03 -4.42 -10.39
C GLY A 407 2.09 -3.41 -11.03
N ILE A 408 0.78 -3.61 -10.84
CA ILE A 408 -0.25 -2.67 -11.27
C ILE A 408 -1.38 -2.58 -10.24
N THR A 409 -1.86 -1.37 -9.99
CA THR A 409 -3.17 -1.18 -9.33
C THR A 409 -4.27 -1.05 -10.37
N TYR A 410 -5.47 -1.52 -10.07
CA TYR A 410 -6.63 -1.37 -10.94
C TYR A 410 -7.72 -0.42 -10.40
N GLN A 411 -7.59 0.15 -9.19
CA GLN A 411 -8.48 1.23 -8.71
C GLN A 411 -7.75 2.10 -7.66
N ASP A 412 -8.15 3.36 -7.50
CA ASP A 412 -7.52 4.31 -6.55
C ASP A 412 -8.41 4.70 -5.35
N HIS A 413 -9.51 3.98 -5.16
CA HIS A 413 -10.53 4.34 -4.18
C HIS A 413 -11.22 3.11 -3.58
N VAL A 414 -11.91 3.34 -2.46
CA VAL A 414 -12.80 2.40 -1.81
C VAL A 414 -14.25 2.93 -1.88
N PRO A 415 -15.26 2.04 -1.97
CA PRO A 415 -15.14 0.59 -2.15
C PRO A 415 -14.62 0.21 -3.55
N ILE A 416 -14.13 -1.03 -3.70
CA ILE A 416 -13.65 -1.55 -4.98
C ILE A 416 -14.86 -2.05 -5.79
N ASP A 417 -15.51 -1.14 -6.50
CA ASP A 417 -16.85 -1.38 -7.09
C ASP A 417 -16.93 -1.07 -8.59
N SER A 418 -15.96 -0.35 -9.15
CA SER A 418 -15.99 0.07 -10.56
C SER A 418 -15.20 -0.86 -11.48
N PHE A 419 -14.22 -1.59 -10.96
CA PHE A 419 -13.34 -2.43 -11.77
C PHE A 419 -14.09 -3.59 -12.45
N GLN A 420 -13.82 -3.81 -13.74
CA GLN A 420 -14.34 -4.97 -14.49
C GLN A 420 -13.22 -5.81 -15.08
N TYR A 421 -12.27 -5.18 -15.76
CA TYR A 421 -11.24 -5.90 -16.49
C TYR A 421 -10.01 -5.05 -16.75
N LEU A 422 -8.86 -5.71 -16.69
CA LEU A 422 -7.57 -5.19 -17.10
C LEU A 422 -6.83 -6.26 -17.89
N LYS A 423 -6.23 -5.89 -19.01
CA LYS A 423 -5.21 -6.70 -19.68
C LYS A 423 -3.99 -5.87 -19.99
N PHE A 424 -2.89 -6.34 -19.46
CA PHE A 424 -1.60 -5.73 -19.60
C PHE A 424 -0.73 -6.56 -20.55
N CYS A 425 -0.06 -5.89 -21.48
CA CYS A 425 0.84 -6.52 -22.43
C CYS A 425 2.18 -5.79 -22.50
N LEU A 426 3.26 -6.54 -22.34
CA LEU A 426 4.64 -6.21 -22.70
C LEU A 426 4.97 -6.94 -23.99
N THR A 427 5.12 -6.21 -25.07
CA THR A 427 5.38 -6.79 -26.40
C THR A 427 6.73 -6.36 -26.92
N ASN A 428 7.51 -7.31 -27.45
CA ASN A 428 8.75 -7.04 -28.16
C ASN A 428 8.75 -7.79 -29.51
N HIS A 429 9.80 -7.63 -30.30
CA HIS A 429 9.91 -8.26 -31.62
C HIS A 429 10.12 -9.79 -31.60
N GLN A 430 10.44 -10.36 -30.44
CA GLN A 430 10.77 -11.78 -30.23
C GLN A 430 9.67 -12.55 -29.48
N GLY A 431 8.68 -11.86 -28.90
CA GLY A 431 7.59 -12.46 -28.14
C GLY A 431 6.84 -11.46 -27.26
N ASN A 432 5.79 -11.95 -26.60
CA ASN A 432 4.92 -11.16 -25.75
C ASN A 432 4.87 -11.77 -24.34
N ALA A 433 4.95 -10.92 -23.31
CA ALA A 433 4.53 -11.23 -21.96
C ALA A 433 3.24 -10.47 -21.68
N SER A 434 2.17 -11.16 -21.31
CA SER A 434 0.88 -10.53 -21.01
C SER A 434 0.20 -11.20 -19.83
N PHE A 435 -0.47 -10.40 -19.02
CA PHE A 435 -1.35 -10.89 -17.98
C PHE A 435 -2.67 -10.12 -18.00
N SER A 436 -3.73 -10.76 -17.51
CA SER A 436 -5.05 -10.16 -17.44
C SER A 436 -5.68 -10.46 -16.09
N VAL A 437 -6.37 -9.48 -15.55
CA VAL A 437 -7.13 -9.56 -14.31
C VAL A 437 -8.57 -9.20 -14.65
N SER A 438 -9.53 -10.04 -14.28
CA SER A 438 -10.95 -9.72 -14.38
C SER A 438 -11.58 -9.65 -13.00
N SER A 439 -12.65 -8.87 -12.85
CA SER A 439 -13.37 -8.75 -11.57
C SER A 439 -13.91 -10.08 -11.05
N ARG A 440 -14.11 -11.07 -11.93
CA ARG A 440 -14.50 -12.43 -11.53
C ARG A 440 -13.35 -13.22 -10.90
N ASP A 441 -12.11 -12.92 -11.29
CA ASP A 441 -10.92 -13.57 -10.74
C ASP A 441 -10.58 -13.07 -9.33
N LEU A 442 -11.11 -11.91 -8.93
CA LEU A 442 -10.92 -11.31 -7.60
C LEU A 442 -11.60 -12.11 -6.46
N SER A 443 -12.59 -12.93 -6.80
CA SER A 443 -13.56 -13.53 -5.86
C SER A 443 -13.09 -14.70 -4.98
N TYR A 444 -11.80 -15.01 -4.92
CA TYR A 444 -11.31 -16.12 -4.08
C TYR A 444 -10.11 -15.79 -3.18
N TRP A 445 -9.27 -14.81 -3.54
CA TRP A 445 -8.04 -14.46 -2.81
C TRP A 445 -7.57 -13.00 -3.00
N ASP A 446 -8.33 -12.16 -3.72
CA ASP A 446 -7.79 -10.92 -4.31
C ASP A 446 -8.86 -9.81 -4.33
N ASP A 447 -9.49 -9.54 -3.19
CA ASP A 447 -10.52 -8.49 -3.06
C ASP A 447 -9.93 -7.07 -2.99
N GLY A 448 -8.60 -6.94 -3.07
CA GLY A 448 -7.88 -5.68 -3.06
C GLY A 448 -7.90 -4.93 -4.39
N ASN A 449 -6.92 -4.04 -4.59
CA ASN A 449 -6.78 -3.24 -5.81
C ASN A 449 -5.48 -3.48 -6.60
N TYR A 450 -4.66 -4.47 -6.23
CA TYR A 450 -3.27 -4.59 -6.68
C TYR A 450 -2.93 -5.99 -7.16
N PHE A 451 -2.26 -6.06 -8.29
CA PHE A 451 -1.73 -7.29 -8.84
C PHE A 451 -0.24 -7.14 -9.11
N CYS A 452 0.54 -8.17 -8.76
CA CYS A 452 1.97 -8.22 -9.04
C CYS A 452 2.35 -9.59 -9.59
N GLN A 453 3.15 -9.62 -10.65
CA GLN A 453 3.59 -10.88 -11.25
C GLN A 453 5.06 -10.86 -11.64
N PRO A 454 5.83 -11.92 -11.32
CA PRO A 454 7.16 -12.11 -11.88
C PRO A 454 7.07 -12.39 -13.38
N SER A 455 7.82 -11.62 -14.18
CA SER A 455 7.90 -11.72 -15.63
C SER A 455 9.35 -11.84 -16.07
N TRP A 456 9.67 -12.88 -16.85
CA TRP A 456 10.98 -12.99 -17.48
C TRP A 456 11.06 -12.08 -18.70
N LEU A 457 11.91 -11.06 -18.64
CA LEU A 457 12.10 -10.09 -19.74
C LEU A 457 13.52 -10.22 -20.30
N MET A 458 13.65 -10.09 -21.61
CA MET A 458 14.91 -10.07 -22.35
C MET A 458 15.51 -8.67 -22.37
N ASN A 459 16.78 -8.53 -22.72
CA ASN A 459 17.46 -7.24 -22.82
C ASN A 459 17.08 -6.49 -24.12
N VAL A 460 15.84 -6.03 -24.21
CA VAL A 460 15.28 -5.34 -25.39
C VAL A 460 14.26 -4.27 -24.96
N TYR A 461 13.82 -3.46 -25.93
CA TYR A 461 12.68 -2.56 -25.76
C TYR A 461 11.36 -3.34 -25.79
N TYR A 462 10.47 -2.98 -24.88
CA TYR A 462 9.11 -3.46 -24.77
C TYR A 462 8.12 -2.32 -24.95
N LYS A 463 7.16 -2.52 -25.83
CA LYS A 463 5.95 -1.70 -25.90
C LYS A 463 4.99 -2.17 -24.82
N ILE A 464 4.42 -1.20 -24.11
CA ILE A 464 3.52 -1.46 -23.00
C ILE A 464 2.11 -0.98 -23.37
N THR A 465 1.14 -1.89 -23.35
CA THR A 465 -0.26 -1.56 -23.58
C THR A 465 -1.15 -2.07 -22.45
N LEU A 466 -2.21 -1.31 -22.18
CA LEU A 466 -3.22 -1.62 -21.19
C LEU A 466 -4.60 -1.52 -21.83
N ASP A 467 -5.28 -2.65 -21.93
CA ASP A 467 -6.71 -2.68 -22.18
C ASP A 467 -7.44 -2.65 -20.84
N TYR A 468 -8.48 -1.83 -20.71
CA TYR A 468 -9.21 -1.66 -19.46
C TYR A 468 -10.71 -1.50 -19.69
N ASN A 469 -11.48 -1.88 -18.67
CA ASN A 469 -12.92 -1.68 -18.61
C ASN A 469 -13.37 -1.44 -17.16
N TYR A 470 -14.17 -0.40 -16.97
CA TYR A 470 -14.77 0.00 -15.71
C TYR A 470 -16.27 0.23 -15.86
N LEU A 471 -17.01 0.01 -14.78
CA LEU A 471 -18.38 0.47 -14.64
C LEU A 471 -18.37 1.99 -14.45
N GLY A 472 -19.18 2.68 -15.24
CA GLY A 472 -19.33 4.13 -15.14
C GLY A 472 -18.19 4.94 -15.76
N GLY A 473 -18.18 6.23 -15.46
CA GLY A 473 -17.26 7.22 -16.05
C GLY A 473 -16.27 7.81 -15.06
N ASP A 474 -16.22 7.31 -13.83
CA ASP A 474 -15.34 7.84 -12.80
C ASP A 474 -13.88 7.59 -13.14
N MET A 475 -13.06 8.62 -12.95
CA MET A 475 -11.65 8.58 -13.28
C MET A 475 -10.87 7.79 -12.23
N GLN A 476 -10.10 6.81 -12.71
CA GLN A 476 -9.20 5.98 -11.93
C GLN A 476 -7.75 6.40 -12.20
N HIS A 477 -6.96 6.55 -11.14
CA HIS A 477 -5.51 6.71 -11.24
C HIS A 477 -4.86 5.35 -11.04
N LEU A 478 -4.17 4.81 -12.04
CA LEU A 478 -3.51 3.51 -11.93
C LEU A 478 -2.00 3.71 -11.81
N GLN A 479 -1.40 3.02 -10.85
CA GLN A 479 0.05 2.91 -10.69
C GLN A 479 0.54 1.67 -11.41
N PHE A 480 1.55 1.83 -12.26
CA PHE A 480 2.27 0.74 -12.90
C PHE A 480 3.77 0.86 -12.61
N ARG A 481 4.38 -0.23 -12.14
CA ARG A 481 5.79 -0.25 -11.73
C ARG A 481 6.45 -1.54 -12.18
N ILE A 482 7.71 -1.46 -12.61
CA ILE A 482 8.56 -2.63 -12.85
C ILE A 482 9.72 -2.56 -11.88
N TYR A 483 9.97 -3.67 -11.17
CA TYR A 483 11.02 -3.78 -10.18
C TYR A 483 12.04 -4.84 -10.53
N THR A 484 13.23 -4.68 -9.99
CA THR A 484 14.34 -5.61 -10.11
C THR A 484 15.07 -5.81 -8.78
N ILE A 485 16.00 -6.75 -8.76
CA ILE A 485 16.78 -7.14 -7.58
C ILE A 485 18.09 -6.36 -7.42
N THR A 486 18.47 -5.58 -8.44
CA THR A 486 19.71 -4.79 -8.46
C THR A 486 19.40 -3.29 -8.61
N PRO A 487 20.01 -2.40 -7.80
CA PRO A 487 19.80 -0.97 -7.97
C PRO A 487 20.31 -0.48 -9.34
N ASN A 488 19.67 0.55 -9.86
CA ASN A 488 20.16 1.28 -11.02
C ASN A 488 21.23 2.30 -10.60
N SER A 489 22.13 2.65 -11.52
CA SER A 489 23.14 3.69 -11.28
C SER A 489 22.54 5.08 -11.11
N ASN A 490 21.27 5.29 -11.46
CA ASN A 490 20.56 6.56 -11.35
C ASN A 490 19.23 6.38 -10.62
N TRP A 491 18.78 7.44 -9.94
CA TRP A 491 17.45 7.50 -9.35
C TRP A 491 16.38 7.46 -10.44
N LEU A 492 15.32 6.69 -10.20
CA LEU A 492 14.18 6.63 -11.11
C LEU A 492 13.44 7.97 -11.10
N PRO A 493 13.15 8.59 -12.27
CA PRO A 493 12.31 9.77 -12.34
C PRO A 493 10.93 9.52 -11.74
N TYR A 494 10.32 10.58 -11.21
CA TYR A 494 8.96 10.48 -10.65
C TYR A 494 7.92 10.62 -11.77
N SER A 495 6.91 9.76 -11.73
CA SER A 495 5.74 9.85 -12.61
C SER A 495 4.61 10.59 -11.90
N ASP A 496 4.54 11.90 -12.14
CA ASP A 496 3.43 12.77 -11.70
C ASP A 496 2.16 12.63 -12.53
#